data_AF-A0A7L0KUA1-F1
#
_entry.id   AF-A0A7L0KUA1-F1
#
_cell.length_a   1.000
_cell.length_b   1.000
_cell.length_c   1.000
_cell.angle_alpha   90.00
_cell.angle_beta   90.00
_cell.angle_gamma   90.00
#
_symmetry.space_group_name_H-M   'P 1'
#
loop_
_entity.id
_entity.type
_entity.pdbx_description
1 polymer ?
#
loop_
_entity_poly.entity_id
_entity_poly.type
_entity_poly.pdbx_seq_one_letter_code
_entity_poly.pdbx_strand_id
1 'polypeptide(L)'
;ADAEAWERLWAQSRLALHIEGQVLTCSLSAPCDLLAELVPCWQPEPSGPCQPLPGLQQPARGQGPQEFGGLRPHPNLCVQVWSDGQVRLTQCLRDREYCWALPGRPDDLLLLEHGGNASLCAVERGACTPLASFTSTGTGHPGLLEKDLQQDVAEGQCQQVSVSGQQAVGRDWEVFDMSLCPLQLWQSSNSTGVALWACPLHKYLRTHWALVWMGVLLGAACLLLLLLMKKEDMKGWLKSLRAGYGSKGE
;
A
#
# COMPACT_ATOMS: atom_id res chain seq x y z
N ALA A 1 -39.48 -5.22 -2.31
CA ALA A 1 -38.92 -4.54 -3.50
C ALA A 1 -38.38 -5.61 -4.45
N ASP A 2 -38.46 -5.39 -5.75
CA ASP A 2 -38.00 -6.36 -6.76
C ASP A 2 -36.46 -6.42 -6.77
N ALA A 3 -35.91 -7.61 -6.53
CA ALA A 3 -34.45 -7.82 -6.50
C ALA A 3 -33.82 -7.57 -7.88
N GLU A 4 -34.52 -7.91 -8.97
CA GLU A 4 -34.03 -7.69 -10.33
C GLU A 4 -33.88 -6.20 -10.65
N ALA A 5 -34.77 -5.36 -10.11
CA ALA A 5 -34.70 -3.92 -10.31
C ALA A 5 -33.44 -3.32 -9.66
N TRP A 6 -33.07 -3.77 -8.45
CA TRP A 6 -31.86 -3.33 -7.78
C TRP A 6 -30.59 -3.82 -8.47
N GLU A 7 -30.55 -5.06 -8.95
CA GLU A 7 -29.40 -5.58 -9.71
C GLU A 7 -29.19 -4.78 -11.01
N ARG A 8 -30.27 -4.46 -11.74
CA ARG A 8 -30.19 -3.62 -12.95
C ARG A 8 -29.72 -2.20 -12.64
N LEU A 9 -30.14 -1.65 -11.51
CA LEU A 9 -29.74 -0.31 -11.06
C LEU A 9 -28.23 -0.27 -10.76
N TRP A 10 -27.70 -1.25 -10.03
CA TRP A 10 -26.27 -1.30 -9.72
C TRP A 10 -25.42 -1.60 -10.95
N ALA A 11 -25.88 -2.46 -11.86
CA ALA A 11 -25.21 -2.74 -13.13
C ALA A 11 -25.07 -1.50 -14.03
N GLN A 12 -25.97 -0.52 -13.88
CA GLN A 12 -25.91 0.76 -14.62
C GLN A 12 -25.22 1.88 -13.85
N SER A 13 -24.96 1.67 -12.55
CA SER A 13 -24.29 2.63 -11.70
C SER A 13 -22.77 2.57 -11.91
N ARG A 14 -22.09 3.70 -11.80
CA ARG A 14 -20.64 3.78 -11.97
C ARG A 14 -20.01 4.64 -10.90
N LEU A 15 -18.92 4.14 -10.35
CA LEU A 15 -18.03 4.86 -9.46
C LEU A 15 -16.80 5.29 -10.27
N ALA A 16 -16.45 6.57 -10.22
CA ALA A 16 -15.24 7.07 -10.83
C ALA A 16 -14.42 7.86 -9.81
N LEU A 17 -13.12 7.59 -9.78
CA LEU A 17 -12.16 8.31 -8.96
C LEU A 17 -11.40 9.32 -9.80
N HIS A 18 -11.20 10.51 -9.24
CA HIS A 18 -10.47 11.59 -9.87
C HIS A 18 -9.43 12.15 -8.89
N ILE A 19 -8.39 12.75 -9.45
CA ILE A 19 -7.33 13.38 -8.68
C ILE A 19 -7.32 14.83 -9.10
N GLU A 20 -7.75 15.70 -8.18
CA GLU A 20 -7.75 17.14 -8.38
C GLU A 20 -6.59 17.74 -7.56
N GLY A 21 -5.49 18.04 -8.25
CA GLY A 21 -4.24 18.46 -7.61
C GLY A 21 -3.59 17.33 -6.81
N GLN A 22 -3.80 17.32 -5.49
CA GLN A 22 -3.26 16.35 -4.53
C GLN A 22 -4.34 15.70 -3.66
N VAL A 23 -5.61 15.85 -4.06
CA VAL A 23 -6.77 15.36 -3.30
C VAL A 23 -7.52 14.34 -4.14
N LEU A 24 -7.93 13.25 -3.50
CA LEU A 24 -8.80 12.24 -4.09
C LEU A 24 -10.25 12.71 -4.05
N THR A 25 -10.88 12.76 -5.22
CA THR A 25 -12.32 13.01 -5.37
C THR A 25 -13.01 11.81 -6.01
N CYS A 26 -14.31 11.66 -5.72
CA CYS A 26 -15.12 10.53 -6.12
C CYS A 26 -16.44 11.02 -6.71
N SER A 27 -16.84 10.49 -7.86
CA SER A 27 -18.17 10.71 -8.44
C SER A 27 -18.92 9.39 -8.56
N LEU A 28 -20.12 9.32 -7.99
CA LEU A 28 -21.05 8.20 -8.15
C LEU A 28 -22.17 8.62 -9.11
N SER A 29 -22.24 8.00 -10.27
CA SER A 29 -23.33 8.18 -11.23
C SER A 29 -24.29 7.01 -11.14
N ALA A 30 -25.58 7.30 -10.95
CA ALA A 30 -26.64 6.30 -10.91
C ALA A 30 -27.92 6.84 -11.58
N PRO A 31 -28.81 5.96 -12.07
CA PRO A 31 -30.07 6.36 -12.70
C PRO A 31 -31.04 7.09 -11.77
N CYS A 32 -30.90 6.92 -10.45
CA CYS A 32 -31.70 7.59 -9.43
C CYS A 32 -30.88 7.79 -8.14
N ASP A 33 -31.46 8.51 -7.18
CA ASP A 33 -30.82 8.75 -5.89
C ASP A 33 -30.68 7.44 -5.10
N LEU A 34 -29.47 7.18 -4.62
CA LEU A 34 -29.12 5.96 -3.90
C LEU A 34 -28.87 6.26 -2.44
N LEU A 35 -29.50 5.48 -1.55
CA LEU A 35 -29.09 5.37 -0.16
C LEU A 35 -27.85 4.48 -0.09
N ALA A 36 -26.68 5.12 -0.19
CA ALA A 36 -25.40 4.47 -0.20
C ALA A 36 -24.36 5.26 0.59
N GLU A 37 -23.34 4.55 1.07
CA GLU A 37 -22.18 5.12 1.75
C GLU A 37 -20.94 4.96 0.89
N LEU A 38 -20.14 6.02 0.82
CA LEU A 38 -18.82 6.01 0.22
C LEU A 38 -17.80 5.69 1.31
N VAL A 39 -17.08 4.60 1.12
CA VAL A 39 -16.12 4.05 2.08
C VAL A 39 -14.75 3.99 1.42
N PRO A 40 -13.86 4.97 1.68
CA PRO A 40 -12.46 4.85 1.33
C PRO A 40 -11.85 3.64 2.03
N CYS A 41 -11.05 2.86 1.32
CA CYS A 41 -10.43 1.66 1.86
C CYS A 41 -9.02 1.46 1.31
N TRP A 42 -8.21 0.71 2.06
CA TRP A 42 -6.85 0.36 1.71
C TRP A 42 -6.75 -1.10 1.28
N GLN A 43 -6.25 -1.34 0.07
CA GLN A 43 -6.00 -2.68 -0.44
C GLN A 43 -4.50 -3.01 -0.36
N PRO A 44 -4.08 -3.91 0.56
CA PRO A 44 -2.68 -4.27 0.72
C PRO A 44 -2.20 -5.18 -0.44
N GLU A 45 -0.88 -5.22 -0.63
CA GLU A 45 -0.19 -6.18 -1.50
C GLU A 45 0.49 -7.28 -0.66
N PRO A 46 0.38 -8.58 -1.01
CA PRO A 46 -0.40 -9.15 -2.12
C PRO A 46 -1.91 -9.00 -1.89
N SER A 47 -2.67 -8.87 -2.99
CA SER A 47 -4.07 -8.44 -3.05
C SER A 47 -4.99 -9.09 -1.98
N GLY A 48 -5.14 -8.41 -0.85
CA GLY A 48 -6.03 -8.79 0.25
C GLY A 48 -7.41 -8.11 0.15
N PRO A 49 -8.33 -8.40 1.10
CA PRO A 49 -9.58 -7.65 1.21
C PRO A 49 -9.29 -6.17 1.48
N CYS A 50 -10.05 -5.28 0.84
CA CYS A 50 -9.91 -3.85 1.08
C CYS A 50 -10.40 -3.48 2.49
N GLN A 51 -9.59 -2.75 3.24
CA GLN A 51 -9.84 -2.44 4.65
C GLN A 51 -10.34 -1.00 4.78
N PRO A 52 -11.56 -0.76 5.32
CA PRO A 52 -12.11 0.59 5.44
C PRO A 52 -11.21 1.52 6.24
N LEU A 53 -11.04 2.76 5.76
CA LEU A 53 -10.31 3.79 6.48
C LEU A 53 -11.20 4.41 7.58
N PRO A 54 -10.74 4.43 8.83
CA PRO A 54 -11.54 4.94 9.95
C PRO A 54 -11.79 6.45 9.80
N GLY A 55 -13.01 6.88 10.08
CA GLY A 55 -13.38 8.31 10.12
C GLY A 55 -13.50 9.02 8.77
N LEU A 56 -13.41 8.30 7.64
CA LEU A 56 -13.53 8.87 6.28
C LEU A 56 -14.78 8.43 5.53
N GLN A 57 -15.67 7.68 6.18
CA GLN A 57 -16.93 7.21 5.59
C GLN A 57 -17.94 8.35 5.51
N GLN A 58 -18.64 8.48 4.39
CA GLN A 58 -19.62 9.53 4.19
C GLN A 58 -20.78 9.07 3.30
N PRO A 59 -22.00 9.62 3.47
CA PRO A 59 -23.12 9.30 2.59
C PRO A 59 -22.82 9.77 1.16
N ALA A 60 -23.23 8.98 0.17
CA ALA A 60 -23.17 9.39 -1.23
C ALA A 60 -24.15 10.55 -1.48
N ARG A 61 -23.62 11.73 -1.81
CA ARG A 61 -24.42 12.93 -2.08
C ARG A 61 -24.47 13.25 -3.57
N GLY A 62 -25.67 13.22 -4.15
CA GLY A 62 -26.00 13.78 -5.46
C GLY A 62 -25.14 13.31 -6.65
N GLN A 63 -25.40 13.88 -7.82
CA GLN A 63 -24.56 13.71 -9.00
C GLN A 63 -23.46 14.77 -8.97
N GLY A 64 -22.30 14.45 -8.37
CA GLY A 64 -21.16 15.35 -8.31
C GLY A 64 -19.92 14.75 -7.66
N PRO A 65 -18.74 15.37 -7.85
CA PRO A 65 -17.51 14.96 -7.18
C PRO A 65 -17.59 15.27 -5.67
N GLN A 66 -17.16 14.30 -4.87
CA GLN A 66 -17.12 14.34 -3.41
C GLN A 66 -15.70 14.08 -2.94
N GLU A 67 -15.22 14.91 -2.01
CA GLU A 67 -13.91 14.75 -1.37
C GLU A 67 -14.02 14.02 -0.02
N PHE A 68 -12.88 13.49 0.46
CA PHE A 68 -12.77 12.78 1.73
C PHE A 68 -11.83 13.51 2.71
N GLY A 69 -12.11 14.79 2.97
CA GLY A 69 -11.35 15.59 3.94
C GLY A 69 -9.85 15.70 3.63
N GLY A 70 -9.49 15.88 2.35
CA GLY A 70 -8.09 16.01 1.92
C GLY A 70 -7.31 14.70 1.81
N LEU A 71 -8.00 13.55 1.71
CA LEU A 71 -7.39 12.24 1.44
C LEU A 71 -6.44 12.32 0.23
N ARG A 72 -5.17 12.03 0.47
CA ARG A 72 -4.14 12.09 -0.57
C ARG A 72 -4.14 10.81 -1.42
N PRO A 73 -3.98 10.91 -2.75
CA PRO A 73 -3.88 9.74 -3.63
C PRO A 73 -2.72 8.81 -3.26
N HIS A 74 -2.95 7.51 -3.41
CA HIS A 74 -1.96 6.45 -3.19
C HIS A 74 -2.37 5.20 -3.98
N PRO A 75 -1.44 4.38 -4.52
CA PRO A 75 -1.78 3.19 -5.31
C PRO A 75 -2.65 2.16 -4.58
N ASN A 76 -2.62 2.11 -3.24
CA ASN A 76 -3.41 1.16 -2.44
C ASN A 76 -4.80 1.69 -2.07
N LEU A 77 -5.14 2.92 -2.47
CA LEU A 77 -6.44 3.49 -2.17
C LEU A 77 -7.51 3.04 -3.17
N CYS A 78 -8.63 2.63 -2.61
CA CYS A 78 -9.86 2.37 -3.31
C CYS A 78 -11.01 3.11 -2.62
N VAL A 79 -12.13 3.24 -3.32
CA VAL A 79 -13.40 3.64 -2.72
C VAL A 79 -14.41 2.56 -3.02
N GLN A 80 -15.17 2.20 -1.99
CA GLN A 80 -16.28 1.27 -2.07
C GLN A 80 -17.60 2.01 -1.90
N VAL A 81 -18.61 1.56 -2.63
CA VAL A 81 -20.00 2.01 -2.44
C VAL A 81 -20.73 0.92 -1.68
N TRP A 82 -21.18 1.24 -0.47
CA TRP A 82 -21.91 0.33 0.40
C TRP A 82 -23.39 0.66 0.35
N SER A 83 -24.24 -0.35 0.21
CA SER A 83 -25.69 -0.20 0.33
C SER A 83 -26.26 -1.45 0.99
N ASP A 84 -27.04 -1.23 2.05
CA ASP A 84 -27.57 -2.30 2.91
C ASP A 84 -26.46 -3.20 3.50
N GLY A 85 -25.36 -2.58 3.94
CA GLY A 85 -24.20 -3.27 4.51
C GLY A 85 -23.40 -4.14 3.52
N GLN A 86 -23.73 -4.10 2.23
CA GLN A 86 -23.05 -4.84 1.18
C GLN A 86 -22.27 -3.91 0.25
N VAL A 87 -21.08 -4.34 -0.16
CA VAL A 87 -20.30 -3.64 -1.19
C VAL A 87 -20.96 -3.87 -2.55
N ARG A 88 -21.36 -2.77 -3.20
CA ARG A 88 -22.02 -2.78 -4.51
C ARG A 88 -21.07 -2.42 -5.64
N LEU A 89 -20.17 -1.45 -5.40
CA LEU A 89 -19.16 -1.02 -6.36
C LEU A 89 -17.82 -0.85 -5.64
N THR A 90 -16.72 -1.09 -6.35
CA THR A 90 -15.36 -0.82 -5.88
C THR A 90 -14.55 -0.27 -7.03
N GLN A 91 -13.80 0.80 -6.78
CA GLN A 91 -12.84 1.34 -7.74
C GLN A 91 -11.54 1.61 -7.01
N CYS A 92 -10.43 1.04 -7.50
CA CYS A 92 -9.10 1.29 -6.98
C CYS A 92 -8.33 2.23 -7.90
N LEU A 93 -7.45 3.04 -7.31
CA LEU A 93 -6.51 3.86 -8.08
C LEU A 93 -5.48 2.99 -8.81
N ARG A 94 -5.17 1.80 -8.27
CA ARG A 94 -4.24 0.83 -8.87
C ARG A 94 -4.67 0.27 -10.23
N ASP A 95 -5.97 0.24 -10.49
CA ASP A 95 -6.51 -0.36 -11.71
C ASP A 95 -6.44 0.61 -12.90
N ARG A 96 -6.02 1.86 -12.68
CA ARG A 96 -5.86 2.85 -13.75
C ARG A 96 -4.53 2.67 -14.46
N GLU A 97 -4.54 2.93 -15.76
CA GLU A 97 -3.41 2.74 -16.69
C GLU A 97 -2.15 3.58 -16.37
N TYR A 98 -2.19 4.46 -15.37
CA TYR A 98 -1.14 5.42 -15.01
C TYR A 98 -0.69 5.37 -13.54
N CYS A 99 -0.76 4.20 -12.89
CA CYS A 99 -0.33 4.03 -11.49
C CYS A 99 1.09 4.51 -11.16
N TRP A 100 1.97 4.55 -12.16
CA TRP A 100 3.34 5.06 -12.03
C TRP A 100 3.41 6.57 -11.75
N ALA A 101 2.31 7.31 -11.91
CA ALA A 101 2.22 8.73 -11.59
C ALA A 101 1.76 9.02 -10.14
N LEU A 102 1.34 8.01 -9.38
CA LEU A 102 0.89 8.19 -8.01
C LEU A 102 2.07 8.21 -7.04
N PRO A 103 2.01 9.05 -5.98
CA PRO A 103 2.98 8.98 -4.89
C PRO A 103 2.77 7.68 -4.09
N GLY A 104 3.87 7.08 -3.64
CA GLY A 104 3.88 5.84 -2.87
C GLY A 104 4.08 4.57 -3.71
N ARG A 105 4.04 3.42 -3.06
CA ARG A 105 4.24 2.10 -3.69
C ARG A 105 3.17 1.09 -3.28
N PRO A 106 2.90 0.08 -4.12
CA PRO A 106 1.95 -0.97 -3.78
C PRO A 106 2.28 -1.76 -2.50
N ASP A 107 3.57 -1.88 -2.16
CA ASP A 107 4.09 -2.58 -0.98
C ASP A 107 4.11 -1.71 0.29
N ASP A 108 3.62 -0.47 0.23
CA ASP A 108 3.58 0.41 1.39
C ASP A 108 2.58 -0.11 2.44
N LEU A 109 3.02 -0.04 3.69
CA LEU A 109 2.25 -0.40 4.87
C LEU A 109 1.41 0.79 5.34
N LEU A 110 0.13 0.58 5.60
CA LEU A 110 -0.73 1.58 6.22
C LEU A 110 -0.52 1.57 7.74
N LEU A 111 -0.02 2.69 8.26
CA LEU A 111 0.11 2.94 9.68
C LEU A 111 -0.95 3.92 10.15
N LEU A 112 -1.39 3.71 11.38
CA LEU A 112 -2.32 4.59 12.07
C LEU A 112 -1.64 5.11 13.34
N GLU A 113 -1.67 6.43 13.50
CA GLU A 113 -1.12 7.15 14.63
C GLU A 113 -2.27 7.74 15.46
N HIS A 114 -2.33 7.36 16.74
CA HIS A 114 -3.30 7.94 17.68
C HIS A 114 -2.70 9.17 18.38
N GLY A 115 -3.43 10.29 18.35
CA GLY A 115 -3.05 11.51 19.06
C GLY A 115 -2.93 11.28 20.58
N GLY A 116 -1.78 11.61 21.15
CA GLY A 116 -1.53 11.56 22.59
C GLY A 116 -0.19 10.95 22.99
N ASN A 117 0.23 9.88 22.30
CA ASN A 117 1.46 9.13 22.64
C ASN A 117 2.36 8.82 21.43
N ALA A 118 2.02 9.27 20.21
CA ALA A 118 2.71 8.89 18.96
C ALA A 118 2.84 7.36 18.78
N SER A 119 1.91 6.58 19.36
CA SER A 119 1.89 5.14 19.21
C SER A 119 1.40 4.80 17.80
N LEU A 120 2.24 4.10 17.05
CA LEU A 120 1.95 3.62 15.70
C LEU A 120 1.42 2.19 15.76
N CYS A 121 0.42 1.91 14.94
CA CYS A 121 -0.01 0.55 14.67
C CYS A 121 -0.14 0.31 13.17
N ALA A 122 0.04 -0.93 12.75
CA ALA A 122 -0.24 -1.34 11.38
C ALA A 122 -1.72 -1.65 11.23
N VAL A 123 -2.34 -1.15 10.17
CA VAL A 123 -3.73 -1.51 9.85
C VAL A 123 -3.72 -2.84 9.10
N GLU A 124 -4.22 -3.89 9.76
CA GLU A 124 -4.31 -5.25 9.22
C GLU A 124 -5.69 -5.85 9.51
N ARG A 125 -6.33 -6.40 8.48
CA ARG A 125 -7.68 -7.01 8.53
C ARG A 125 -8.74 -6.06 9.12
N GLY A 126 -8.59 -4.75 8.89
CA GLY A 126 -9.51 -3.73 9.42
C GLY A 126 -9.33 -3.44 10.91
N ALA A 127 -8.27 -3.97 11.54
CA ALA A 127 -7.90 -3.68 12.92
C ALA A 127 -6.53 -2.99 12.97
N CYS A 128 -6.34 -2.17 13.99
CA CYS A 128 -5.05 -1.57 14.34
C CYS A 128 -4.25 -2.60 15.15
N THR A 129 -3.29 -3.25 14.48
CA THR A 129 -2.41 -4.25 15.07
C THR A 129 -1.14 -3.57 15.60
N PRO A 130 -0.80 -3.73 16.89
CA PRO A 130 0.45 -3.20 17.44
C PRO A 130 1.66 -3.71 16.66
N LEU A 131 2.63 -2.84 16.39
CA LEU A 131 3.81 -3.18 15.58
C LEU A 131 4.65 -4.29 16.20
N ALA A 132 4.69 -4.39 17.54
CA ALA A 132 5.31 -5.49 18.27
C ALA A 132 4.72 -6.88 17.96
N SER A 133 3.48 -6.92 17.46
CA SER A 133 2.76 -8.15 17.10
C SER A 133 2.62 -8.36 15.59
N PHE A 134 3.25 -7.50 14.77
CA PHE A 134 3.12 -7.54 13.32
C PHE A 134 3.94 -8.68 12.71
N THR A 135 3.25 -9.71 12.18
CA THR A 135 3.88 -10.97 11.73
C THR A 135 4.17 -11.04 10.23
N SER A 136 3.83 -10.02 9.44
CA SER A 136 4.13 -10.00 7.99
C SER A 136 5.62 -9.83 7.70
N THR A 137 6.41 -9.39 8.68
CA THR A 137 7.86 -9.33 8.64
C THR A 137 8.44 -10.64 9.13
N GLY A 138 8.76 -11.53 8.19
CA GLY A 138 9.51 -12.74 8.50
C GLY A 138 10.74 -12.41 9.35
N THR A 139 10.85 -13.03 10.53
CA THR A 139 12.06 -13.11 11.36
C THR A 139 12.72 -11.79 11.80
N GLY A 140 12.00 -10.67 11.83
CA GLY A 140 12.49 -9.41 12.39
C GLY A 140 12.25 -9.31 13.90
N HIS A 141 13.20 -8.75 14.65
CA HIS A 141 13.01 -8.46 16.08
C HIS A 141 11.87 -7.44 16.26
N PRO A 142 10.77 -7.78 16.97
CA PRO A 142 9.52 -7.01 16.95
C PRO A 142 9.64 -5.57 17.48
N GLY A 143 10.61 -5.26 18.33
CA GLY A 143 10.81 -3.91 18.88
C GLY A 143 11.65 -2.95 18.03
N LEU A 144 12.44 -3.45 17.08
CA LEU A 144 13.28 -2.60 16.22
C LEU A 144 12.46 -1.94 15.11
N LEU A 145 11.54 -2.70 14.51
CA LEU A 145 10.69 -2.22 13.41
C LEU A 145 9.81 -1.04 13.83
N GLU A 146 9.25 -1.07 15.05
CA GLU A 146 8.43 0.04 15.55
C GLU A 146 9.23 1.33 15.65
N LYS A 147 10.45 1.26 16.22
CA LYS A 147 11.31 2.42 16.37
C LYS A 147 11.78 2.98 15.03
N ASP A 148 12.13 2.10 14.09
CA ASP A 148 12.53 2.51 12.75
C ASP A 148 11.38 3.18 11.98
N LEU A 149 10.15 2.65 12.09
CA LEU A 149 8.96 3.26 11.48
C LEU A 149 8.58 4.59 12.12
N GLN A 150 8.69 4.71 13.45
CA GLN A 150 8.51 5.99 14.15
C GLN A 150 9.51 7.04 13.67
N GLN A 151 10.77 6.65 13.47
CA GLN A 151 11.80 7.51 12.93
C GLN A 151 11.49 7.91 11.48
N ASP A 152 11.12 6.96 10.61
CA ASP A 152 10.77 7.23 9.22
C ASP A 152 9.55 8.18 9.11
N VAL A 153 8.55 8.07 10.00
CA VAL A 153 7.44 9.02 10.08
C VAL A 153 7.93 10.41 10.51
N ALA A 154 8.75 10.49 11.57
CA ALA A 154 9.27 11.76 12.09
C ALA A 154 10.20 12.49 11.09
N GLU A 155 10.96 11.74 10.29
CA GLU A 155 11.85 12.25 9.26
C GLU A 155 11.13 12.58 7.94
N GLY A 156 9.83 12.31 7.83
CA GLY A 156 9.05 12.53 6.62
C GLY A 156 9.35 11.54 5.49
N GLN A 157 9.89 10.37 5.82
CA GLN A 157 10.11 9.26 4.87
C GLN A 157 8.82 8.48 4.57
N CYS A 158 7.77 8.66 5.38
CA CYS A 158 6.43 8.14 5.12
C CYS A 158 5.51 9.22 4.53
N GLN A 159 4.63 8.81 3.62
CA GLN A 159 3.63 9.70 3.04
C GLN A 159 2.42 9.81 3.97
N GLN A 160 1.99 11.02 4.29
CA GLN A 160 0.71 11.23 4.98
C GLN A 160 -0.46 11.00 4.03
N VAL A 161 -1.36 10.09 4.39
CA VAL A 161 -2.54 9.72 3.59
C VAL A 161 -3.76 10.55 3.99
N SER A 162 -3.99 10.71 5.29
CA SER A 162 -5.05 11.57 5.82
C SER A 162 -4.78 11.99 7.26
N VAL A 163 -5.41 13.08 7.69
CA VAL A 163 -5.42 13.50 9.10
C VAL A 163 -6.87 13.77 9.50
N SER A 164 -7.36 13.04 10.49
CA SER A 164 -8.62 13.38 11.16
C SER A 164 -8.33 14.30 12.34
N GLY A 165 -8.99 15.46 12.40
CA GLY A 165 -8.85 16.40 13.52
C GLY A 165 -7.98 17.66 13.27
N GLN A 166 -7.46 17.86 12.06
CA GLN A 166 -6.99 19.19 11.64
C GLN A 166 -7.98 19.77 10.63
N GLN A 167 -8.79 20.69 11.13
CA GLN A 167 -9.53 21.63 10.32
C GLN A 167 -8.53 22.32 9.39
N ALA A 168 -8.79 22.28 8.08
CA ALA A 168 -8.16 23.21 7.17
C ALA A 168 -8.47 24.61 7.68
N VAL A 169 -7.48 25.28 8.26
CA VAL A 169 -7.55 26.72 8.51
C VAL A 169 -7.49 27.35 7.14
N GLY A 170 -8.66 27.52 6.53
CA GLY A 170 -8.84 28.36 5.37
C GLY A 170 -8.35 29.75 5.74
N ARG A 171 -7.31 30.21 5.04
CA ARG A 171 -7.03 31.64 4.98
C ARG A 171 -8.15 32.26 4.16
N ASP A 172 -8.96 33.06 4.85
CA ASP A 172 -9.66 34.25 4.39
C ASP A 172 -9.93 34.30 2.88
N TRP A 173 -11.14 33.91 2.48
CA TRP A 173 -11.77 34.48 1.30
C TRP A 173 -13.00 35.22 1.80
N GLU A 174 -12.86 36.53 1.95
CA GLU A 174 -14.03 37.37 2.07
C GLU A 174 -14.78 37.39 0.73
N VAL A 175 -16.10 37.43 0.90
CA VAL A 175 -17.12 38.12 0.11
C VAL A 175 -18.11 37.29 -0.75
N PHE A 176 -19.36 37.37 -0.25
CA PHE A 176 -20.68 37.51 -0.87
C PHE A 176 -21.72 36.37 -0.73
N ASP A 177 -22.80 36.82 -0.08
CA ASP A 177 -24.10 36.26 0.26
C ASP A 177 -24.88 35.61 -0.90
N MET A 178 -25.52 34.45 -0.62
CA MET A 178 -26.98 34.28 -0.52
C MET A 178 -27.45 32.91 -1.04
N SER A 179 -28.27 32.23 -0.21
CA SER A 179 -29.19 31.10 -0.48
C SER A 179 -28.74 29.64 -0.22
N LEU A 180 -28.53 29.34 1.07
CA LEU A 180 -29.06 28.20 1.86
C LEU A 180 -29.16 26.80 1.22
N CYS A 181 -28.25 25.92 1.66
CA CYS A 181 -28.63 24.62 2.23
C CYS A 181 -27.68 24.35 3.42
N PRO A 182 -28.16 24.18 4.66
CA PRO A 182 -27.27 24.02 5.81
C PRO A 182 -26.67 22.62 5.77
N LEU A 183 -25.38 22.54 5.42
CA LEU A 183 -24.60 21.31 5.60
C LEU A 183 -24.33 21.17 7.09
N GLN A 184 -24.92 20.14 7.72
CA GLN A 184 -24.52 19.77 9.07
C GLN A 184 -23.02 19.50 9.09
N LEU A 185 -22.32 20.29 9.91
CA LEU A 185 -20.96 20.02 10.33
C LEU A 185 -20.94 18.60 10.92
N TRP A 186 -20.18 17.71 10.29
CA TRP A 186 -19.84 16.45 10.93
C TRP A 186 -18.92 16.78 12.10
N GLN A 187 -19.48 16.80 13.31
CA GLN A 187 -18.69 16.77 14.54
C GLN A 187 -18.38 15.31 14.85
N SER A 188 -17.15 14.88 14.55
CA SER A 188 -16.56 13.76 15.30
C SER A 188 -16.30 14.27 16.72
N SER A 189 -17.24 14.00 17.61
CA SER A 189 -17.10 14.30 19.03
C SER A 189 -15.95 13.46 19.60
N ASN A 190 -14.90 14.15 20.05
CA ASN A 190 -13.94 13.66 21.03
C ASN A 190 -12.95 12.56 20.61
N SER A 191 -12.53 12.53 19.34
CA SER A 191 -11.41 11.69 18.92
C SER A 191 -10.12 12.50 18.91
N THR A 192 -9.18 12.15 19.79
CA THR A 192 -7.74 12.37 19.61
C THR A 192 -7.39 12.24 18.13
N GLY A 193 -6.81 13.28 17.50
CA GLY A 193 -6.60 13.29 16.05
C GLY A 193 -5.89 12.02 15.59
N VAL A 194 -6.41 11.38 14.53
CA VAL A 194 -5.83 10.15 13.96
C VAL A 194 -5.18 10.50 12.63
N ALA A 195 -3.88 10.22 12.51
CA ALA A 195 -3.15 10.37 11.25
C ALA A 195 -2.92 9.00 10.61
N LEU A 196 -3.15 8.92 9.30
CA LEU A 196 -2.84 7.75 8.47
C LEU A 196 -1.58 8.02 7.67
N TRP A 197 -0.67 7.05 7.68
CA TRP A 197 0.63 7.12 7.01
C TRP A 197 0.84 5.91 6.12
N ALA A 198 1.43 6.11 4.94
CA ALA A 198 1.92 5.07 4.06
C ALA A 198 3.44 5.00 4.16
N CYS A 199 3.96 3.87 4.64
CA CYS A 199 5.39 3.69 4.87
C CYS A 199 5.97 2.54 4.02
N PRO A 200 7.11 2.74 3.34
CA PRO A 200 7.71 1.73 2.49
C PRO A 200 8.31 0.58 3.30
N LEU A 201 7.69 -0.60 3.23
CA LEU A 201 8.11 -1.76 4.02
C LEU A 201 9.31 -2.52 3.42
N HIS A 202 9.58 -2.35 2.12
CA HIS A 202 10.69 -3.04 1.45
C HIS A 202 12.08 -2.74 2.03
N LYS A 203 12.26 -1.59 2.71
CA LYS A 203 13.52 -1.26 3.40
C LYS A 203 13.86 -2.28 4.48
N TYR A 204 12.84 -2.82 5.14
CA TYR A 204 12.96 -3.73 6.27
C TYR A 204 12.83 -5.20 5.85
N LEU A 205 12.09 -5.45 4.76
CA LEU A 205 11.83 -6.79 4.25
C LEU A 205 12.90 -7.31 3.28
N ARG A 206 13.87 -6.49 2.86
CA ARG A 206 14.96 -6.93 1.96
C ARG A 206 15.92 -7.86 2.71
N THR A 207 15.45 -9.08 2.87
CA THR A 207 16.12 -10.26 3.38
C THR A 207 17.14 -10.72 2.35
N HIS A 208 18.42 -10.57 2.70
CA HIS A 208 19.54 -11.50 2.47
C HIS A 208 19.66 -12.29 1.16
N TRP A 209 19.05 -11.87 0.04
CA TRP A 209 19.37 -12.43 -1.27
C TRP A 209 20.86 -12.28 -1.56
N ALA A 210 21.49 -11.20 -1.08
CA ALA A 210 22.94 -11.04 -1.15
C ALA A 210 23.70 -12.23 -0.55
N LEU A 211 23.25 -12.83 0.56
CA LEU A 211 23.92 -14.01 1.14
C LEU A 211 23.69 -15.26 0.28
N VAL A 212 22.52 -15.40 -0.33
CA VAL A 212 22.24 -16.49 -1.29
C VAL A 212 23.12 -16.33 -2.54
N TRP A 213 23.22 -15.12 -3.10
CA TRP A 213 24.11 -14.79 -4.22
C TRP A 213 25.58 -15.02 -3.87
N MET A 214 26.02 -14.63 -2.66
CA MET A 214 27.38 -14.90 -2.18
C MET A 214 27.63 -16.40 -2.00
N GLY A 215 26.65 -17.17 -1.52
CA GLY A 215 26.72 -18.62 -1.44
C GLY A 215 26.83 -19.31 -2.80
N VAL A 216 26.04 -18.85 -3.79
CA VAL A 216 26.09 -19.34 -5.18
C VAL A 216 27.43 -18.99 -5.84
N LEU A 217 27.92 -17.76 -5.68
CA LEU A 217 29.22 -17.33 -6.20
C LEU A 217 30.37 -18.13 -5.58
N LEU A 218 30.33 -18.35 -4.27
CA LEU A 218 31.33 -19.15 -3.56
C LEU A 218 31.29 -20.62 -4.00
N GLY A 219 30.10 -21.20 -4.16
CA GLY A 219 29.91 -22.56 -4.66
C GLY A 219 30.42 -22.74 -6.10
N ALA A 220 30.11 -21.79 -6.98
CA ALA A 220 30.61 -21.77 -8.35
C ALA A 220 32.14 -21.63 -8.39
N ALA A 221 32.73 -20.74 -7.58
CA ALA A 221 34.18 -20.59 -7.48
C ALA A 221 34.87 -21.88 -6.96
N CYS A 222 34.30 -22.54 -5.95
CA CYS A 222 34.79 -23.83 -5.46
C CYS A 222 34.74 -24.93 -6.53
N LEU A 223 33.64 -25.03 -7.28
CA LEU A 223 33.53 -25.98 -8.40
C LEU A 223 34.58 -25.69 -9.48
N LEU A 224 34.80 -24.42 -9.81
CA LEU A 224 35.78 -24.01 -10.81
C LEU A 224 37.21 -24.33 -10.38
N LEU A 225 37.54 -24.12 -9.10
CA LEU A 225 38.83 -24.52 -8.52
C LEU A 225 39.02 -26.05 -8.55
N LEU A 226 38.00 -26.83 -8.19
CA LEU A 226 38.07 -28.29 -8.27
C LEU A 226 38.28 -28.79 -9.71
N LEU A 227 37.62 -28.16 -10.68
CA LEU A 227 37.80 -28.47 -12.10
C LEU A 227 39.20 -28.09 -12.60
N LEU A 228 39.78 -26.99 -12.11
CA LEU A 228 41.15 -26.58 -12.43
C LEU A 228 42.17 -27.55 -11.84
N MET A 229 42.01 -27.95 -10.58
CA MET A 229 42.88 -28.95 -9.94
C MET A 229 42.81 -30.29 -10.68
N LYS A 230 41.61 -30.77 -11.03
CA LYS A 230 41.44 -31.99 -11.82
C LYS A 230 42.07 -31.87 -13.22
N LYS A 231 42.01 -30.68 -13.83
CA LYS A 231 42.63 -30.40 -15.12
C LYS A 231 44.15 -30.44 -15.02
N GLU A 232 44.74 -29.95 -13.93
CA GLU A 232 46.18 -29.99 -13.68
C GLU A 232 46.68 -31.42 -13.46
N ASP A 233 45.95 -32.23 -12.67
CA ASP A 233 46.25 -33.66 -12.47
C ASP A 233 46.15 -34.46 -13.78
N MET A 234 45.10 -34.21 -14.58
CA MET A 234 45.00 -34.80 -15.92
C MET A 234 46.12 -34.32 -16.84
N LYS A 235 46.56 -33.05 -16.73
CA LYS A 235 47.68 -32.50 -17.51
C LYS A 235 49.01 -33.14 -17.12
N GLY A 236 49.23 -33.37 -15.82
CA GLY A 236 50.40 -34.06 -15.27
C GLY A 236 50.46 -35.52 -15.72
N TRP A 237 49.32 -36.21 -15.63
CA TRP A 237 49.16 -37.58 -16.11
C TRP A 237 49.33 -37.71 -17.63
N LEU A 238 48.75 -36.81 -18.43
CA LEU A 238 48.94 -36.76 -19.89
C LEU A 238 50.38 -36.48 -20.30
N LYS A 239 51.10 -35.63 -19.57
CA LYS A 239 52.54 -35.39 -19.80
C LYS A 239 53.36 -36.63 -19.46
N SER A 240 53.00 -37.37 -18.40
CA SER A 240 53.66 -38.63 -18.03
C SER A 240 53.41 -39.74 -19.07
N LEU A 241 52.19 -39.86 -19.59
CA LEU A 241 51.86 -40.79 -20.67
C LEU A 241 52.60 -40.46 -21.98
N ARG A 242 52.74 -39.18 -22.33
CA ARG A 242 53.48 -38.75 -23.51
C ARG A 242 54.98 -39.04 -23.39
N ALA A 243 55.55 -38.96 -22.19
CA ALA A 243 56.95 -39.31 -21.96
C ALA A 243 57.20 -40.84 -22.05
N GLY A 244 56.24 -41.66 -21.64
CA GLY A 244 56.33 -43.13 -21.74
C GLY A 244 56.16 -43.67 -23.16
N TYR A 245 55.41 -42.99 -24.03
CA TYR A 245 55.17 -43.43 -25.42
C TYR A 245 56.26 -43.00 -26.42
N GLY A 246 57.25 -42.21 -26.00
CA GLY A 246 58.32 -41.69 -26.86
C GLY A 246 59.61 -42.53 -26.89
N SER A 247 59.66 -43.69 -26.24
CA SER A 247 60.88 -44.52 -26.13
C SER A 247 60.71 -45.93 -26.70
N LYS A 248 60.05 -46.06 -27.86
CA LYS A 248 60.12 -47.29 -28.66
C LYS A 248 59.96 -46.98 -30.15
N GLY A 249 61.09 -46.85 -30.82
CA GLY A 249 61.22 -46.65 -32.26
C GLY A 249 62.69 -46.48 -32.58
N GLU A 250 63.33 -47.60 -32.89
CA GLU A 250 64.66 -47.74 -33.50
C GLU A 250 64.85 -46.84 -34.73
#